data_AF-A0A3N9P7I8-F1
#
_entry.id   AF-A0A3N9P7I8-F1
#
_cell.length_a   1.000
_cell.length_b   1.000
_cell.length_c   1.000
_cell.angle_alpha   90.00
_cell.angle_beta   90.00
_cell.angle_gamma   90.00
#
_symmetry.space_group_name_H-M   'P 1'
#
loop_
_entity.id
_entity.type
_entity.pdbx_description
1 polymer ?
#
loop_
_entity_poly.entity_id
_entity_poly.type
_entity_poly.pdbx_seq_one_letter_code
_entity_poly.pdbx_strand_id
1 'polypeptide(L)'
;MNGLTKFFGRPLALCTLLLSCSAQHVLLEPKDLHRNQTVLFETTDGEKVSGVVVLANGEAVLVNDSYGEERGFLLKNIVTIKGPQPVLDENGVIVSEAEIDSFRTNANLTTYAIVGGIISGGVSFLAASLMTHEVFNIDSEAPVYIGTTAGLAAGTVLFAESGARRDRDKAIENVLASRTEPGYVISLPDQNDDIILRQKIKEIIEERMKLEAEIDQLLNEMDEIEEPKEEKK
;
A
#
# COMPACT_ATOMS: atom_id res chain seq x y z
N MET A 1 40.48 -5.80 41.11
CA MET A 1 39.63 -4.68 40.62
C MET A 1 39.28 -5.00 39.18
N ASN A 2 38.20 -5.74 38.97
CA ASN A 2 37.88 -6.36 37.68
C ASN A 2 36.58 -5.77 37.13
N GLY A 3 36.69 -5.25 35.90
CA GLY A 3 35.70 -5.19 34.82
C GLY A 3 34.22 -5.03 35.17
N LEU A 4 33.75 -3.79 35.26
CA LEU A 4 32.35 -3.45 35.03
C LEU A 4 32.07 -3.50 33.52
N THR A 5 31.43 -4.58 33.07
CA THR A 5 30.92 -4.74 31.72
C THR A 5 29.76 -3.78 31.48
N LYS A 6 29.97 -2.81 30.59
CA LYS A 6 28.93 -1.98 29.98
C LYS A 6 28.05 -2.88 29.10
N PHE A 7 26.97 -3.41 29.66
CA PHE A 7 25.93 -4.05 28.87
C PHE A 7 25.16 -2.98 28.09
N PHE A 8 25.33 -3.06 26.77
CA PHE A 8 24.66 -2.26 25.76
C PHE A 8 23.15 -2.21 25.96
N GLY A 9 22.63 -1.03 26.32
CA GLY A 9 21.25 -0.67 26.07
C GLY A 9 21.05 -0.47 24.58
N ARG A 10 20.61 -1.52 23.87
CA ARG A 10 19.96 -1.35 22.58
C ARG A 10 18.46 -1.19 22.86
N PRO A 11 17.82 -0.09 22.45
CA PRO A 11 16.38 0.03 22.56
C PRO A 11 15.75 -1.10 21.75
N LEU A 12 14.81 -1.77 22.38
CA LEU A 12 13.85 -2.68 21.78
C LEU A 12 13.33 -2.01 20.49
N ALA A 13 13.85 -2.42 19.35
CA ALA A 13 13.26 -2.13 18.05
C ALA A 13 11.98 -2.96 17.99
N LEU A 14 10.94 -2.43 18.65
CA LEU A 14 9.61 -2.99 18.73
C LEU A 14 9.03 -2.98 17.32
N CYS A 15 9.16 -4.13 16.64
CA CYS A 15 8.32 -4.64 15.56
C CYS A 15 7.24 -3.66 15.06
N THR A 16 7.64 -2.68 14.25
CA THR A 16 6.77 -1.95 13.32
C THR A 16 6.55 -2.80 12.07
N LEU A 17 6.27 -4.09 12.25
CA LEU A 17 5.94 -5.00 11.16
C LEU A 17 4.42 -5.03 10.98
N LEU A 18 4.00 -4.34 9.92
CA LEU A 18 3.01 -4.85 8.98
C LEU A 18 1.55 -4.92 9.46
N LEU A 19 1.01 -3.83 10.00
CA LEU A 19 -0.41 -3.52 9.78
C LEU A 19 -0.56 -2.79 8.43
N SER A 20 -0.03 -3.38 7.37
CA SER A 20 -0.45 -3.01 6.02
C SER A 20 -1.89 -3.49 5.90
N CYS A 21 -2.81 -2.58 6.22
CA CYS A 21 -4.25 -2.79 6.14
C CYS A 21 -4.54 -3.47 4.81
N SER A 22 -4.96 -4.73 4.89
CA SER A 22 -5.43 -5.49 3.74
C SER A 22 -6.76 -4.90 3.32
N ALA A 23 -6.73 -3.74 2.67
CA ALA A 23 -7.75 -3.42 1.69
C ALA A 23 -7.85 -4.66 0.80
N GLN A 24 -9.05 -5.21 0.65
CA GLN A 24 -9.26 -6.34 -0.27
C GLN A 24 -8.83 -5.87 -1.65
N HIS A 25 -7.60 -6.25 -2.01
CA HIS A 25 -7.05 -5.98 -3.32
C HIS A 25 -7.66 -6.99 -4.27
N VAL A 26 -8.61 -6.52 -5.06
CA VAL A 26 -9.23 -7.28 -6.13
C VAL A 26 -8.28 -7.26 -7.32
N LEU A 27 -8.24 -8.37 -8.07
CA LEU A 27 -7.56 -8.39 -9.36
C LEU A 27 -8.36 -7.51 -10.32
N LEU A 28 -7.75 -6.43 -10.80
CA LEU A 28 -8.40 -5.48 -11.71
C LEU A 28 -8.02 -5.81 -13.14
N GLU A 29 -8.96 -5.67 -14.06
CA GLU A 29 -8.64 -5.66 -15.48
C GLU A 29 -8.15 -4.26 -15.89
N PRO A 30 -7.29 -4.15 -16.93
CA PRO A 30 -6.81 -2.84 -17.39
C PRO A 30 -7.93 -1.85 -17.78
N LYS A 31 -9.08 -2.37 -18.22
CA LYS A 31 -10.25 -1.57 -18.60
C LYS A 31 -11.00 -0.97 -17.39
N ASP A 32 -10.81 -1.55 -16.21
CA ASP A 32 -11.44 -1.14 -14.96
C ASP A 32 -10.52 -0.20 -14.15
N LEU A 33 -9.37 0.18 -14.74
CA LEU A 33 -8.49 1.18 -14.16
C LEU A 33 -9.08 2.57 -14.33
N HIS A 34 -9.18 3.28 -13.24
CA HIS A 34 -9.67 4.64 -13.24
C HIS A 34 -8.64 5.64 -12.72
N ARG A 35 -8.75 6.88 -13.18
CA ARG A 35 -7.93 7.99 -12.67
C ARG A 35 -8.14 8.16 -11.16
N ASN A 36 -7.07 8.46 -10.44
CA ASN A 36 -7.00 8.62 -8.98
C ASN A 36 -7.26 7.33 -8.17
N GLN A 37 -7.19 6.16 -8.82
CA GLN A 37 -7.29 4.87 -8.12
C GLN A 37 -5.91 4.41 -7.65
N THR A 38 -5.81 3.98 -6.39
CA THR A 38 -4.59 3.35 -5.86
C THR A 38 -4.48 1.91 -6.37
N VAL A 39 -3.31 1.53 -6.86
CA VAL A 39 -3.08 0.24 -7.51
C VAL A 39 -1.68 -0.28 -7.20
N LEU A 40 -1.55 -1.60 -7.22
CA LEU A 40 -0.32 -2.37 -7.10
C LEU A 40 -0.14 -3.18 -8.39
N PHE A 41 0.90 -2.84 -9.14
CA PHE A 41 1.32 -3.54 -10.34
C PHE A 41 2.40 -4.54 -10.03
N GLU A 42 2.38 -5.67 -10.74
CA GLU A 42 3.49 -6.61 -10.83
C GLU A 42 3.91 -6.71 -12.30
N THR A 43 5.14 -6.30 -12.62
CA THR A 43 5.66 -6.33 -13.99
C THR A 43 6.14 -7.72 -14.37
N THR A 44 6.36 -7.95 -15.67
CA THR A 44 6.96 -9.19 -16.19
C THR A 44 8.34 -9.48 -15.62
N ASP A 45 9.05 -8.44 -15.20
CA ASP A 45 10.37 -8.52 -14.59
C ASP A 45 10.29 -8.86 -13.09
N GLY A 46 9.08 -8.97 -12.54
CA GLY A 46 8.82 -9.25 -11.13
C GLY A 46 8.87 -8.02 -10.22
N GLU A 47 9.03 -6.81 -10.78
CA GLU A 47 8.99 -5.57 -10.02
C GLU A 47 7.56 -5.31 -9.54
N LYS A 48 7.42 -4.94 -8.26
CA LYS A 48 6.14 -4.55 -7.66
C LYS A 48 6.12 -3.05 -7.44
N VAL A 49 5.18 -2.37 -8.09
CA VAL A 49 5.04 -0.92 -8.04
C VAL A 49 3.68 -0.57 -7.48
N SER A 50 3.66 0.15 -6.36
CA SER A 50 2.44 0.68 -5.75
C SER A 50 2.34 2.17 -6.04
N GLY A 51 1.16 2.64 -6.44
CA GLY A 51 0.96 4.05 -6.72
C GLY A 51 -0.49 4.40 -7.07
N VAL A 52 -0.71 5.63 -7.48
CA VAL A 52 -2.02 6.17 -7.88
C VAL A 52 -2.04 6.32 -9.40
N VAL A 53 -3.08 5.79 -10.05
CA VAL A 53 -3.27 5.95 -11.50
C VAL A 53 -3.50 7.42 -11.83
N VAL A 54 -2.60 8.01 -12.59
CA VAL A 54 -2.74 9.37 -13.12
C VAL A 54 -3.51 9.34 -14.44
N LEU A 55 -3.17 8.39 -15.30
CA LEU A 55 -3.78 8.20 -16.61
C LEU A 55 -3.78 6.71 -16.96
N ALA A 56 -4.86 6.19 -17.52
CA ALA A 56 -4.91 4.86 -18.10
C ALA A 56 -5.47 4.96 -19.51
N ASN A 57 -4.81 4.30 -20.46
CA ASN A 57 -5.31 4.10 -21.81
C ASN A 57 -5.26 2.60 -22.17
N GLY A 58 -5.72 2.23 -23.37
CA GLY A 58 -5.77 0.82 -23.79
C GLY A 58 -4.42 0.13 -23.96
N GLU A 59 -3.30 0.85 -23.90
CA GLU A 59 -1.95 0.33 -24.19
C GLU A 59 -0.96 0.52 -23.02
N ALA A 60 -1.17 1.55 -22.20
CA ALA A 60 -0.26 2.02 -21.17
C ALA A 60 -1.00 2.65 -19.99
N VAL A 61 -0.36 2.63 -18.83
CA VAL A 61 -0.81 3.27 -17.60
C VAL A 61 0.31 4.16 -17.05
N LEU A 62 -0.05 5.38 -16.66
CA LEU A 62 0.82 6.31 -15.94
C LEU A 62 0.42 6.31 -14.47
N VAL A 63 1.41 6.10 -13.61
CA VAL A 63 1.20 5.87 -12.18
C VAL A 63 2.12 6.82 -11.43
N ASN A 64 1.58 7.51 -10.43
CA ASN A 64 2.40 8.23 -9.47
C ASN A 64 2.73 7.29 -8.31
N ASP A 65 3.99 6.93 -8.16
CA ASP A 65 4.41 5.94 -7.17
C ASP A 65 4.36 6.48 -5.73
N SER A 66 4.71 5.64 -4.75
CA SER A 66 4.76 6.02 -3.33
C SER A 66 5.77 7.13 -3.00
N TYR A 67 6.74 7.39 -3.89
CA TYR A 67 7.75 8.44 -3.73
C TYR A 67 7.32 9.76 -4.39
N GLY A 68 6.18 9.79 -5.10
CA GLY A 68 5.73 10.95 -5.85
C GLY A 68 6.33 11.04 -7.25
N GLU A 69 6.98 9.98 -7.74
CA GLU A 69 7.52 9.92 -9.09
C GLU A 69 6.54 9.29 -10.07
N GLU A 70 6.37 9.94 -11.22
CA GLU A 70 5.53 9.44 -12.30
C GLU A 70 6.27 8.38 -13.10
N ARG A 71 5.70 7.18 -13.16
CA ARG A 71 6.21 6.04 -13.91
C ARG A 71 5.16 5.52 -14.89
N GLY A 72 5.56 5.40 -16.15
CA GLY A 72 4.75 4.85 -17.23
C GLY A 72 5.03 3.36 -17.44
N PHE A 73 3.97 2.56 -17.52
CA PHE A 73 4.06 1.13 -17.76
C PHE A 73 3.21 0.75 -18.98
N LEU A 74 3.79 -0.02 -19.90
CA LEU A 74 3.01 -0.63 -20.98
C LEU A 74 2.21 -1.80 -20.40
N LEU A 75 0.91 -1.87 -20.71
CA LEU A 75 0.02 -2.92 -20.18
C LEU A 75 0.51 -4.33 -20.55
N LYS A 76 1.18 -4.49 -21.70
CA LYS A 76 1.79 -5.76 -22.12
C LYS A 76 2.90 -6.26 -21.18
N ASN A 77 3.53 -5.35 -20.42
CA ASN A 77 4.58 -5.66 -19.46
C ASN A 77 4.03 -5.85 -18.04
N ILE A 78 2.72 -5.76 -17.84
CA ILE A 78 2.07 -5.91 -16.53
C ILE A 78 1.44 -7.29 -16.43
N VAL A 79 1.84 -8.05 -15.41
CA VAL A 79 1.34 -9.41 -15.15
C VAL A 79 0.08 -9.37 -14.29
N THR A 80 0.11 -8.59 -13.21
CA THR A 80 -1.07 -8.42 -12.35
C THR A 80 -1.29 -6.98 -11.96
N ILE A 81 -2.57 -6.60 -11.88
CA ILE A 81 -3.05 -5.32 -11.38
C ILE A 81 -3.93 -5.64 -10.18
N LYS A 82 -3.62 -5.05 -9.04
CA LYS A 82 -4.35 -5.24 -7.79
C LYS A 82 -4.72 -3.89 -7.23
N GLY A 83 -5.95 -3.74 -6.76
CA GLY A 83 -6.38 -2.49 -6.14
C GLY A 83 -7.65 -2.66 -5.32
N PRO A 84 -7.98 -1.68 -4.47
CA PRO A 84 -9.27 -1.67 -3.80
C PRO A 84 -10.38 -1.58 -4.83
N GLN A 85 -11.53 -2.16 -4.50
CA GLN A 85 -12.72 -2.01 -5.31
C GLN A 85 -13.10 -0.52 -5.39
N PRO A 86 -13.32 0.04 -6.59
CA PRO A 86 -13.64 1.45 -6.72
C PRO A 86 -14.99 1.73 -6.05
N VAL A 87 -15.03 2.77 -5.22
CA VAL A 87 -16.26 3.30 -4.63
C VAL A 87 -16.74 4.44 -5.51
N LEU A 88 -17.98 4.34 -6.00
CA LEU A 88 -18.61 5.35 -6.85
C LEU A 88 -19.62 6.15 -6.03
N ASP A 89 -19.70 7.45 -6.29
CA ASP A 89 -20.79 8.29 -5.79
C ASP A 89 -22.06 8.17 -6.65
N GLU A 90 -23.12 8.90 -6.27
CA GLU A 90 -24.40 8.91 -6.98
C GLU A 90 -24.30 9.43 -8.43
N ASN A 91 -23.24 10.19 -8.74
CA ASN A 91 -22.96 10.73 -10.06
C ASN A 91 -22.02 9.83 -10.88
N GLY A 92 -21.61 8.67 -10.33
CA GLY A 92 -20.66 7.75 -10.96
C GLY A 92 -19.20 8.24 -10.91
N VAL A 93 -18.88 9.24 -10.09
CA VAL A 93 -17.53 9.73 -9.87
C VAL A 93 -16.87 8.91 -8.77
N ILE A 94 -15.63 8.50 -9.01
CA ILE A 94 -14.87 7.69 -8.05
C ILE A 94 -14.48 8.51 -6.84
N VAL A 95 -14.59 7.88 -5.67
CA VAL A 95 -14.08 8.37 -4.41
C VAL A 95 -12.65 7.89 -4.25
N SER A 96 -11.70 8.82 -4.19
CA SER A 96 -10.28 8.48 -4.05
C SER A 96 -9.95 8.01 -2.64
N GLU A 97 -8.93 7.16 -2.49
CA GLU A 97 -8.48 6.71 -1.16
C GLU A 97 -7.97 7.89 -0.30
N ALA A 98 -7.37 8.90 -0.92
CA ALA A 98 -6.93 10.11 -0.21
C ALA A 98 -8.12 10.88 0.41
N GLU A 99 -9.25 10.91 -0.29
CA GLU A 99 -10.49 11.51 0.21
C GLU A 99 -11.08 10.66 1.33
N ILE A 100 -11.15 9.34 1.16
CA ILE A 100 -11.59 8.41 2.23
C ILE A 100 -10.74 8.60 3.49
N ASP A 101 -9.41 8.66 3.34
CA ASP A 101 -8.49 8.81 4.47
C ASP A 101 -8.64 10.18 5.16
N SER A 102 -9.02 11.24 4.44
CA SER A 102 -9.27 12.56 5.04
C SER A 102 -10.48 12.59 5.99
N PHE A 103 -11.46 11.69 5.77
CA PHE A 103 -12.64 11.52 6.64
C PHE A 103 -12.48 10.37 7.63
N ARG A 104 -11.35 9.64 7.60
CA ARG A 104 -11.14 8.47 8.44
C ARG A 104 -10.82 8.88 9.88
N THR A 105 -11.65 8.40 10.81
CA THR A 105 -11.38 8.51 12.25
C THR A 105 -10.82 7.19 12.78
N ASN A 106 -10.17 7.18 13.94
CA ASN A 106 -9.67 5.96 14.58
C ASN A 106 -10.56 5.52 15.77
N ALA A 107 -11.80 6.02 15.83
CA ALA A 107 -12.69 5.83 16.98
C ALA A 107 -13.16 4.37 17.10
N ASN A 108 -13.52 3.72 15.99
CA ASN A 108 -13.95 2.32 16.06
C ASN A 108 -12.76 1.38 16.23
N LEU A 109 -11.61 1.66 15.61
CA LEU A 109 -10.37 0.91 15.80
C LEU A 109 -10.01 0.83 17.29
N THR A 110 -9.93 1.98 17.95
CA THR A 110 -9.58 2.06 19.37
C THR A 110 -10.62 1.38 20.26
N THR A 111 -11.91 1.63 20.01
CA THR A 111 -13.00 1.00 20.77
C THR A 111 -12.97 -0.52 20.65
N TYR A 112 -12.86 -1.05 19.43
CA TYR A 112 -12.83 -2.49 19.18
C TYR A 112 -11.56 -3.13 19.73
N ALA A 113 -10.40 -2.48 19.61
CA ALA A 113 -9.15 -2.97 20.19
C ALA A 113 -9.29 -3.16 21.72
N ILE A 114 -9.82 -2.16 22.42
CA ILE A 114 -10.01 -2.21 23.87
C ILE A 114 -11.01 -3.29 24.26
N VAL A 115 -12.20 -3.27 23.66
CA VAL A 115 -13.27 -4.24 23.98
C VAL A 115 -12.84 -5.66 23.63
N GLY A 116 -12.24 -5.84 22.46
CA GLY A 116 -11.72 -7.12 21.98
C GLY A 116 -10.64 -7.68 22.89
N GLY A 117 -9.67 -6.86 23.30
CA GLY A 117 -8.62 -7.25 24.23
C GLY A 117 -9.14 -7.67 25.61
N ILE A 118 -10.14 -6.96 26.14
CA ILE A 118 -10.78 -7.32 27.43
C ILE A 118 -11.49 -8.67 27.31
N ILE A 119 -12.30 -8.86 26.26
CA ILE A 119 -13.06 -10.11 26.06
C ILE A 119 -12.10 -11.28 25.84
N SER A 120 -11.12 -11.13 24.95
CA SER A 120 -10.16 -12.20 24.65
C SER A 120 -9.26 -12.51 25.83
N GLY A 121 -8.80 -11.48 26.56
CA GLY A 121 -8.04 -11.65 27.80
C GLY A 121 -8.83 -12.43 28.85
N GLY A 122 -10.11 -12.12 29.04
CA GLY A 122 -10.99 -12.85 29.98
C GLY A 122 -11.18 -14.32 29.59
N VAL A 123 -11.44 -14.62 28.31
CA VAL A 123 -11.60 -16.00 27.82
C VAL A 123 -10.29 -16.78 27.93
N SER A 124 -9.15 -16.17 27.56
CA SER A 124 -7.85 -16.82 27.65
C SER A 124 -7.37 -17.02 29.08
N PHE A 125 -7.71 -16.12 30.00
CA PHE A 125 -7.50 -16.32 31.43
C PHE A 125 -8.23 -17.57 31.93
N LEU A 126 -9.52 -17.71 31.61
CA LEU A 126 -10.32 -18.87 32.00
C LEU A 126 -9.76 -20.17 31.39
N ALA A 127 -9.44 -20.16 30.10
CA ALA A 127 -8.86 -21.31 29.42
C ALA A 127 -7.50 -21.72 30.02
N ALA A 128 -6.63 -20.74 30.26
CA ALA A 128 -5.31 -21.00 30.86
C ALA A 128 -5.44 -21.50 32.30
N SER A 129 -6.38 -20.95 33.08
CA SER A 129 -6.66 -21.39 34.45
C SER A 129 -7.16 -22.84 34.50
N LEU A 130 -8.06 -23.23 33.60
CA LEU A 130 -8.52 -24.63 33.49
C LEU A 130 -7.37 -25.57 33.07
N MET A 131 -6.56 -25.18 32.09
CA MET A 131 -5.43 -25.98 31.61
C MET A 131 -4.35 -26.18 32.67
N THR A 132 -4.06 -25.16 33.49
CA THR A 132 -3.10 -25.30 34.59
C THR A 132 -3.57 -26.29 35.65
N HIS A 133 -4.88 -26.37 35.89
CA HIS A 133 -5.44 -27.24 36.90
C HIS A 133 -5.51 -28.71 36.46
N GLU A 134 -5.77 -28.97 35.18
CA GLU A 134 -5.95 -30.33 34.66
C GLU A 134 -4.67 -30.97 34.10
N VAL A 135 -3.81 -30.20 33.41
CA VAL A 135 -2.76 -30.79 32.56
C VAL A 135 -1.40 -30.77 33.23
N PHE A 136 -1.09 -29.71 33.98
CA PHE A 136 0.28 -29.45 34.38
C PHE A 136 0.55 -29.76 35.85
N ASN A 137 -0.44 -29.66 36.76
CA ASN A 137 -0.21 -29.85 38.21
C ASN A 137 0.98 -29.00 38.72
N ILE A 138 1.25 -27.88 38.04
CA ILE A 138 2.33 -26.94 38.36
C ILE A 138 1.69 -25.82 39.17
N ASP A 139 2.14 -25.61 40.41
CA ASP A 139 1.75 -24.49 41.29
C ASP A 139 2.28 -23.12 40.80
N SER A 140 2.60 -22.99 39.51
CA SER A 140 3.16 -21.77 38.93
C SER A 140 2.06 -20.98 38.24
N GLU A 141 1.94 -19.70 38.58
CA GLU A 141 1.03 -18.75 37.95
C GLU A 141 1.47 -18.34 36.53
N ALA A 142 2.71 -18.68 36.15
CA ALA A 142 3.30 -18.27 34.88
C ALA A 142 2.49 -18.68 33.64
N PRO A 143 1.94 -19.92 33.52
CA PRO A 143 1.17 -20.31 32.34
C PRO A 143 -0.16 -19.55 32.23
N VAL A 144 -0.80 -19.20 33.36
CA VAL A 144 -2.03 -18.39 33.36
C VAL A 144 -1.75 -16.99 32.85
N TYR A 145 -0.67 -16.37 33.33
CA TYR A 145 -0.25 -15.04 32.88
C TYR A 145 0.12 -15.03 31.39
N ILE A 146 0.89 -16.01 30.94
CA ILE A 146 1.30 -16.15 29.53
C ILE A 146 0.05 -16.36 28.65
N GLY A 147 -0.85 -17.26 29.03
CA GLY A 147 -2.08 -17.51 28.26
C GLY A 147 -2.97 -16.27 28.17
N THR A 148 -3.16 -15.57 29.28
CA THR A 148 -3.97 -14.34 29.34
C THR A 148 -3.39 -13.22 28.47
N THR A 149 -2.08 -12.98 28.58
CA THR A 149 -1.39 -11.93 27.81
C THR A 149 -1.38 -12.23 26.32
N ALA A 150 -1.14 -13.49 25.93
CA ALA A 150 -1.23 -13.91 24.53
C ALA A 150 -2.66 -13.74 23.98
N GLY A 151 -3.67 -14.12 24.76
CA GLY A 151 -5.08 -13.93 24.42
C GLY A 151 -5.48 -12.48 24.23
N LEU A 152 -5.09 -11.62 25.17
CA LEU A 152 -5.33 -10.18 25.11
C LEU A 152 -4.70 -9.58 23.85
N ALA A 153 -3.42 -9.88 23.58
CA ALA A 153 -2.73 -9.35 22.42
C ALA A 153 -3.38 -9.83 21.10
N ALA A 154 -3.64 -11.13 20.97
CA ALA A 154 -4.25 -11.69 19.77
C ALA A 154 -5.65 -11.12 19.52
N GLY A 155 -6.50 -11.06 20.55
CA GLY A 155 -7.82 -10.46 20.41
C GLY A 155 -7.78 -8.97 20.12
N THR A 156 -6.90 -8.21 20.79
CA THR A 156 -6.74 -6.77 20.51
C THR A 156 -6.44 -6.53 19.03
N VAL A 157 -5.51 -7.30 18.43
CA VAL A 157 -5.16 -7.18 17.01
C VAL A 157 -6.35 -7.56 16.10
N LEU A 158 -6.98 -8.70 16.34
CA LEU A 158 -8.12 -9.18 15.53
C LEU A 158 -9.29 -8.20 15.55
N PHE A 159 -9.63 -7.66 16.71
CA PHE A 159 -10.73 -6.69 16.83
C PHE A 159 -10.33 -5.30 16.35
N ALA A 160 -9.08 -4.87 16.52
CA ALA A 160 -8.58 -3.62 15.95
C ALA A 160 -8.73 -3.60 14.42
N GLU A 161 -8.46 -4.73 13.75
CA GLU A 161 -8.66 -4.85 12.30
C GLU A 161 -10.12 -4.67 11.91
N SER A 162 -11.04 -5.31 12.64
CA SER A 162 -12.49 -5.13 12.43
C SER A 162 -12.94 -3.67 12.65
N GLY A 163 -12.41 -3.03 13.69
CA GLY A 163 -12.64 -1.61 13.97
C GLY A 163 -12.13 -0.69 12.86
N ALA A 164 -10.94 -0.96 12.33
CA ALA A 164 -10.35 -0.21 11.21
C ALA A 164 -11.19 -0.32 9.93
N ARG A 165 -11.71 -1.52 9.61
CA ARG A 165 -12.65 -1.71 8.49
C ARG A 165 -13.91 -0.87 8.69
N ARG A 166 -14.43 -0.82 9.91
CA ARG A 166 -15.63 -0.03 10.21
C ARG A 166 -15.40 1.48 10.20
N ASP A 167 -14.21 1.92 10.61
CA ASP A 167 -13.78 3.31 10.44
C ASP A 167 -13.70 3.68 8.95
N ARG A 168 -13.18 2.79 8.09
CA ARG A 168 -13.17 3.00 6.64
C ARG A 168 -14.59 3.08 6.05
N ASP A 169 -15.47 2.16 6.40
CA ASP A 169 -16.86 2.16 5.91
C ASP A 169 -17.58 3.49 6.25
N LYS A 170 -17.40 3.98 7.49
CA LYS A 170 -17.94 5.27 7.91
C LYS A 170 -17.28 6.44 7.19
N ALA A 171 -15.99 6.36 6.92
CA ALA A 171 -15.30 7.40 6.15
C ALA A 171 -15.86 7.49 4.73
N ILE A 172 -16.10 6.34 4.08
CA ILE A 172 -16.78 6.28 2.78
C ILE A 172 -18.18 6.90 2.86
N GLU A 173 -18.97 6.51 3.85
CA GLU A 173 -20.32 7.07 4.07
C GLU A 173 -20.29 8.60 4.26
N ASN A 174 -19.34 9.11 5.05
CA ASN A 174 -19.17 10.54 5.28
C ASN A 174 -18.73 11.29 4.02
N VAL A 175 -17.87 10.71 3.18
CA VAL A 175 -17.48 11.30 1.90
C VAL A 175 -18.67 11.35 0.94
N LEU A 176 -19.46 10.28 0.86
CA LEU A 176 -20.66 10.26 0.03
C LEU A 176 -21.71 11.27 0.52
N ALA A 177 -21.89 11.37 1.84
CA ALA A 177 -22.78 12.35 2.45
C ALA A 177 -22.32 13.79 2.17
N SER A 178 -21.02 14.09 2.32
CA SER A 178 -20.48 15.43 2.08
C SER A 178 -20.61 15.85 0.61
N ARG A 179 -20.44 14.92 -0.34
CA ARG A 179 -20.70 15.16 -1.77
C ARG A 179 -22.16 15.47 -2.10
N THR A 180 -23.09 15.07 -1.24
CA THR A 180 -24.53 15.34 -1.41
C THR A 180 -24.93 16.70 -0.82
N GLU A 181 -24.08 17.31 0.02
CA GLU A 181 -24.38 18.61 0.62
C GLU A 181 -24.31 19.75 -0.42
N PRO A 182 -25.31 20.65 -0.44
CA PRO A 182 -25.34 21.76 -1.38
C PRO A 182 -24.18 22.72 -1.11
N GLY A 183 -23.25 22.81 -2.07
CA GLY A 183 -22.05 23.65 -1.96
C GLY A 183 -20.74 22.87 -1.85
N TYR A 184 -20.78 21.54 -1.83
CA TYR A 184 -19.57 20.74 -1.99
C TYR A 184 -18.99 20.95 -3.39
N VAL A 185 -17.86 21.65 -3.44
CA VAL A 185 -17.06 21.76 -4.66
C VAL A 185 -16.10 20.59 -4.65
N ILE A 186 -16.29 19.64 -5.55
CA ILE A 186 -15.27 18.63 -5.83
C ILE A 186 -14.04 19.40 -6.29
N SER A 187 -13.03 19.51 -5.43
CA SER A 187 -11.71 19.97 -5.82
C SER A 187 -11.07 18.87 -6.67
N LEU A 188 -11.51 18.78 -7.92
CA LEU A 188 -10.78 18.07 -8.95
C LEU A 188 -9.39 18.74 -9.03
N PRO A 189 -8.29 17.96 -9.18
CA PRO A 189 -6.98 18.55 -9.45
C PRO A 189 -7.13 19.53 -10.60
N ASP A 190 -6.60 20.74 -10.41
CA ASP A 190 -6.89 21.91 -11.23
C ASP A 190 -6.53 21.60 -12.69
N GLN A 191 -7.26 22.12 -13.68
CA GLN A 191 -6.93 21.87 -15.11
C GLN A 191 -5.51 22.31 -15.46
N ASN A 192 -4.93 23.23 -14.67
CA ASN A 192 -3.52 23.58 -14.74
C ASN A 192 -2.58 22.41 -14.46
N ASP A 193 -2.91 21.52 -13.52
CA ASP A 193 -2.10 20.34 -13.23
C ASP A 193 -2.07 19.40 -14.43
N ASP A 194 -3.20 19.25 -15.15
CA ASP A 194 -3.28 18.46 -16.39
C ASP A 194 -2.45 19.06 -17.54
N ILE A 195 -2.36 20.40 -17.62
CA ILE A 195 -1.53 21.08 -18.62
C ILE A 195 -0.04 20.89 -18.30
N ILE A 196 0.34 21.03 -17.02
CA ILE A 196 1.71 20.81 -16.54
C ILE A 196 2.11 19.35 -16.76
N LEU A 197 1.23 18.40 -16.45
CA LEU A 197 1.41 16.96 -16.71
C LEU A 197 1.64 16.67 -18.19
N ARG A 198 0.81 17.25 -19.09
CA ARG A 198 0.98 17.06 -20.54
C ARG A 198 2.28 17.65 -21.07
N GLN A 199 2.76 18.76 -20.50
CA GLN A 199 4.07 19.33 -20.84
C GLN A 199 5.21 18.41 -20.38
N LYS A 200 5.17 17.92 -19.14
CA LYS A 200 6.16 16.97 -18.64
C LYS A 200 6.22 15.68 -19.47
N ILE A 201 5.08 15.14 -19.87
CA ILE A 201 5.05 13.94 -20.72
C ILE A 201 5.75 14.19 -22.06
N LYS A 202 5.53 15.34 -22.68
CA LYS A 202 6.22 15.69 -23.94
C LYS A 202 7.73 15.81 -23.74
N GLU A 203 8.16 16.43 -22.65
CA GLU A 203 9.58 16.60 -22.33
C GLU A 203 10.27 15.25 -22.12
N ILE A 204 9.66 14.33 -21.37
CA ILE A 204 10.19 12.97 -21.15
C ILE A 204 10.26 12.18 -22.45
N ILE A 205 9.27 12.31 -23.35
CA ILE A 205 9.28 11.63 -24.65
C ILE A 205 10.41 12.19 -25.54
N GLU A 206 10.62 13.51 -25.56
CA GLU A 206 11.72 14.13 -26.31
C GLU A 206 13.10 13.72 -25.77
N GLU A 207 13.27 13.63 -24.45
CA GLU A 207 14.52 13.15 -23.85
C GLU A 207 14.79 11.68 -24.20
N ARG A 208 13.76 10.82 -24.13
CA ARG A 208 13.86 9.41 -24.54
C ARG A 208 14.27 9.27 -26.01
N MET A 209 13.66 10.05 -26.91
CA MET A 209 14.00 10.05 -28.32
C MET A 209 15.45 10.50 -28.58
N LYS A 210 15.95 11.50 -27.83
CA LYS A 210 17.34 11.94 -27.97
C LYS A 210 18.32 10.88 -27.50
N LEU A 211 18.04 10.22 -26.38
CA LEU A 211 18.85 9.12 -25.86
C LEU A 211 18.87 7.94 -26.84
N GLU A 212 17.72 7.58 -27.43
CA GLU A 212 17.67 6.52 -28.45
C GLU A 212 18.49 6.89 -29.69
N ALA A 213 18.42 8.14 -30.16
CA ALA A 213 19.23 8.60 -31.28
C ALA A 213 20.75 8.60 -30.97
N GLU A 214 21.13 8.93 -29.74
CA GLU A 214 22.53 8.88 -29.29
C GLU A 214 23.04 7.43 -29.18
N ILE A 215 22.20 6.51 -28.68
CA ILE A 215 22.51 5.07 -28.67
C ILE A 215 22.70 4.55 -30.10
N ASP A 216 21.83 4.92 -31.04
CA ASP A 216 21.95 4.51 -32.45
C ASP A 216 23.21 5.08 -33.12
N GLN A 217 23.61 6.31 -32.77
CA GLN A 217 24.89 6.87 -33.24
C GLN A 217 26.09 6.10 -32.69
N LEU A 218 26.10 5.81 -31.39
CA LEU A 218 27.18 5.05 -30.76
C LEU A 218 27.28 3.62 -31.30
N LEU A 219 26.14 2.98 -31.61
CA LEU A 219 26.12 1.66 -32.24
C LEU A 219 26.74 1.70 -33.65
N ASN A 220 26.41 2.69 -34.47
CA ASN A 220 27.03 2.86 -35.78
C ASN A 220 28.55 3.13 -35.69
N GLU A 221 28.99 3.93 -34.71
CA GLU A 221 30.43 4.17 -34.47
C GLU A 221 31.16 2.89 -34.03
N MET A 222 30.50 2.03 -33.26
CA MET A 222 31.06 0.73 -32.86
C MET A 222 31.18 -0.23 -34.05
N ASP A 223 30.18 -0.28 -34.94
CA ASP A 223 30.20 -1.10 -36.15
C ASP A 223 31.32 -0.66 -37.12
N GLU A 224 31.59 0.65 -37.25
CA GLU A 224 32.72 1.15 -38.05
C GLU A 224 34.10 0.78 -37.46
N ILE A 225 34.20 0.63 -36.13
CA ILE A 225 35.45 0.25 -35.44
C ILE A 225 35.70 -1.26 -35.46
N GLU A 226 34.67 -2.10 -35.64
CA GLU A 226 34.84 -3.55 -35.83
C GLU A 226 35.27 -3.95 -37.26
N GLU A 227 35.23 -3.04 -38.24
CA GLU A 227 35.70 -3.28 -39.62
C GLU A 227 37.21 -3.05 -39.96
N PRO A 228 38.22 -3.11 -39.07
CA PRO A 228 39.61 -3.18 -39.50
C PRO A 228 40.17 -4.61 -39.56
N LYS A 229 40.22 -5.10 -40.81
CA LYS A 229 41.27 -5.96 -41.42
C LYS A 229 41.14 -7.49 -41.30
N GLU A 230 40.20 -8.05 -42.05
CA GLU A 230 40.53 -9.22 -42.88
C GLU A 230 41.27 -8.77 -44.16
N GLU A 231 42.48 -8.21 -44.02
CA GLU A 231 43.39 -8.07 -45.16
C GLU A 231 44.69 -8.83 -44.91
N LYS A 232 44.72 -10.03 -45.53
CA LYS A 232 45.86 -10.72 -46.12
C LYS A 232 47.03 -11.09 -45.18
N LYS A 233 47.07 -12.38 -44.83
CA LYS A 233 48.15 -13.26 -45.29
C LYS A 233 47.77 -14.73 -45.25
#